data_AF-A0A1E7LJG0-F1
#
_entry.id   AF-A0A1E7LJG0-F1
#
_cell.length_a   1.000
_cell.length_b   1.000
_cell.length_c   1.000
_cell.angle_alpha   90.00
_cell.angle_beta   90.00
_cell.angle_gamma   90.00
#
_symmetry.space_group_name_H-M   'P 1'
#
loop_
_entity.id
_entity.type
_entity.pdbx_description
1 polymer ?
#
loop_
_entity_poly.entity_id
_entity_poly.type
_entity_poly.pdbx_seq_one_letter_code
_entity_poly.pdbx_strand_id
1 'polypeptide(L)'
;MKKPAQINGRATITPPVSPYWTRADYAHETDMLRTEVWPAVQKFLAENWPGFSAAFTADDIVLCTLCRGEFEALTADEAADNSTNIDEHSVEGEPTCCYTAVDEFRAEHGIPAVQRGGAR
;
A
#
# COMPACT_ATOMS: atom_id res chain seq x y z
N MET A 1 0.06 0.16 -44.67
CA MET A 1 -0.45 0.60 -43.35
C MET A 1 0.68 0.44 -42.33
N LYS A 2 1.09 1.49 -41.63
CA LYS A 2 2.08 1.36 -40.54
C LYS A 2 1.39 0.58 -39.40
N LYS A 3 2.01 -0.50 -38.92
CA LYS A 3 1.56 -1.18 -37.68
C LYS A 3 1.50 -0.09 -36.59
N PRO A 4 0.37 0.08 -35.89
CA PRO A 4 0.34 0.98 -34.75
C PRO A 4 1.42 0.53 -33.76
N ALA A 5 2.17 1.48 -33.21
CA ALA A 5 3.21 1.20 -32.23
C ALA A 5 2.58 0.39 -31.09
N GLN A 6 3.21 -0.73 -30.73
CA GLN A 6 2.76 -1.55 -29.62
C GLN A 6 3.06 -0.77 -28.33
N ILE A 7 2.06 -0.06 -27.80
CA ILE A 7 2.18 0.63 -26.53
C ILE A 7 2.16 -0.45 -25.45
N ASN A 8 3.33 -0.71 -24.87
CA ASN A 8 3.47 -1.57 -23.70
C ASN A 8 3.34 -0.70 -22.45
N GLY A 9 2.36 -0.99 -21.61
CA GLY A 9 2.10 -0.23 -20.38
C GLY A 9 1.47 -1.12 -19.32
N ARG A 10 1.39 -0.62 -18.08
CA ARG A 10 0.73 -1.30 -16.95
C ARG A 10 -0.34 -0.37 -16.39
N ALA A 11 -1.58 -0.84 -16.33
CA ALA A 11 -2.63 -0.19 -15.56
C ALA A 11 -2.61 -0.76 -14.13
N THR A 12 -2.58 0.13 -13.14
CA THR A 12 -2.66 -0.25 -11.73
C THR A 12 -3.95 0.32 -11.16
N ILE A 13 -4.72 -0.51 -10.46
CA ILE A 13 -5.85 -0.05 -9.64
C ILE A 13 -5.46 -0.15 -8.18
N THR A 14 -5.50 1.01 -7.54
CA THR A 14 -5.29 1.23 -6.12
C THR A 14 -6.67 1.35 -5.44
N PRO A 15 -6.91 0.70 -4.29
CA PRO A 15 -8.10 0.93 -3.48
C PRO A 15 -8.37 2.39 -3.19
N PRO A 16 -9.65 2.77 -3.02
CA PRO A 16 -9.99 4.08 -2.49
C PRO A 16 -9.51 4.19 -1.05
N VAL A 17 -8.86 5.32 -0.77
CA VAL A 17 -8.40 5.71 0.57
C VAL A 17 -9.15 6.93 1.06
N SER A 18 -9.70 6.77 2.26
CA SER A 18 -10.53 7.77 2.92
C SER A 18 -10.27 7.76 4.43
N PRO A 19 -9.84 8.89 5.01
CA PRO A 19 -9.55 8.93 6.43
C PRO A 19 -10.80 8.74 7.32
N TYR A 20 -11.99 8.77 6.71
CA TYR A 20 -13.28 8.64 7.39
C TYR A 20 -13.88 7.23 7.31
N TRP A 21 -13.19 6.30 6.67
CA TRP A 21 -13.67 4.93 6.49
C TRP A 21 -13.18 3.99 7.59
N THR A 22 -14.08 3.11 8.04
CA THR A 22 -13.77 2.01 8.94
C THR A 22 -13.06 0.87 8.20
N ARG A 23 -12.43 -0.07 8.93
CA ARG A 23 -11.87 -1.28 8.32
C ARG A 23 -12.91 -2.07 7.50
N ALA A 24 -14.17 -2.06 7.93
CA ALA A 24 -15.25 -2.75 7.21
C ALA A 24 -15.58 -2.06 5.89
N ASP A 25 -15.59 -0.72 5.87
CA ASP A 25 -15.81 0.06 4.64
C ASP A 25 -14.69 -0.22 3.63
N TYR A 26 -13.43 -0.22 4.07
CA TYR A 26 -12.30 -0.58 3.22
C TYR A 26 -12.39 -2.00 2.65
N ALA A 27 -12.76 -2.97 3.48
CA ALA A 27 -12.92 -4.35 3.04
C ALA A 27 -14.05 -4.47 2.00
N HIS A 28 -15.18 -3.80 2.23
CA HIS A 28 -16.31 -3.78 1.30
C HIS A 28 -15.93 -3.14 -0.04
N GLU A 29 -15.32 -1.96 -0.03
CA GLU A 29 -14.97 -1.23 -1.24
C GLU A 29 -13.85 -1.94 -2.04
N THR A 30 -12.91 -2.58 -1.35
CA THR A 30 -11.89 -3.42 -1.98
C THR A 30 -12.51 -4.66 -2.63
N ASP A 31 -13.49 -5.29 -1.99
CA ASP A 31 -14.22 -6.42 -2.54
C ASP A 31 -15.04 -6.02 -3.78
N MET A 32 -15.74 -4.88 -3.71
CA MET A 32 -16.45 -4.28 -4.85
C MET A 32 -15.51 -4.01 -6.02
N LEU A 33 -14.35 -3.40 -5.77
CA LEU A 33 -13.35 -3.19 -6.82
C LEU A 33 -12.86 -4.50 -7.43
N ARG A 34 -12.59 -5.52 -6.61
CA ARG A 34 -12.06 -6.80 -7.06
C ARG A 34 -13.06 -7.62 -7.87
N THR A 35 -14.32 -7.61 -7.44
CA THR A 35 -15.36 -8.48 -7.99
C THR A 35 -16.10 -7.84 -9.16
N GLU A 36 -16.39 -6.55 -9.09
CA GLU A 36 -17.21 -5.86 -10.09
C GLU A 36 -16.37 -5.04 -11.08
N VAL A 37 -15.39 -4.27 -10.58
CA VAL A 37 -14.64 -3.31 -11.42
C VAL A 37 -13.46 -3.96 -12.13
N TRP A 38 -12.70 -4.79 -11.42
CA TRP A 38 -11.46 -5.38 -11.92
C TRP A 38 -11.67 -6.24 -13.18
N PRO A 39 -12.66 -7.14 -13.25
CA PRO A 39 -12.89 -7.92 -14.47
C PRO A 39 -13.28 -7.04 -15.66
N ALA A 40 -14.04 -5.96 -15.43
CA ALA A 40 -14.41 -5.01 -16.48
C ALA A 40 -13.19 -4.25 -17.02
N VAL A 41 -12.26 -3.84 -16.15
CA VAL A 41 -11.02 -3.19 -16.57
C VAL A 41 -10.12 -4.15 -17.34
N GLN A 42 -9.95 -5.38 -16.87
CA GLN A 42 -9.18 -6.39 -17.59
C GLN A 42 -9.74 -6.65 -18.99
N LYS A 43 -11.07 -6.79 -19.10
CA LYS A 43 -11.75 -6.96 -20.39
C LYS A 43 -11.53 -5.75 -21.30
N PHE A 44 -11.73 -4.54 -20.79
CA PHE A 44 -11.53 -3.30 -21.56
C PHE A 44 -10.10 -3.19 -22.10
N LEU A 45 -9.09 -3.48 -21.27
CA LEU A 45 -7.68 -3.46 -21.68
C LEU A 45 -7.38 -4.53 -22.73
N ALA A 46 -7.89 -5.75 -22.56
CA ALA A 46 -7.71 -6.81 -23.55
C ALA A 46 -8.33 -6.47 -24.92
N GLU A 47 -9.51 -5.85 -24.92
CA GLU A 47 -10.25 -5.51 -26.15
C GLU A 47 -9.69 -4.28 -26.87
N ASN A 48 -9.23 -3.27 -26.13
CA ASN A 48 -8.87 -1.96 -26.69
C ASN A 48 -7.36 -1.70 -26.71
N TRP A 49 -6.60 -2.38 -25.84
CA TRP A 49 -5.19 -2.11 -25.58
C TRP A 49 -4.39 -3.40 -25.33
N PRO A 50 -4.29 -4.33 -26.31
CA PRO A 50 -3.68 -5.65 -26.12
C PRO A 50 -2.18 -5.65 -25.75
N GLY A 51 -1.52 -4.48 -25.72
CA GLY A 51 -0.15 -4.30 -25.20
C GLY A 51 -0.08 -3.89 -23.72
N PHE A 52 -1.22 -3.59 -23.08
CA PHE A 52 -1.26 -3.25 -21.67
C PHE A 52 -1.44 -4.48 -20.78
N SER A 53 -0.59 -4.57 -19.76
CA SER A 53 -0.83 -5.44 -18.61
C SER A 53 -1.64 -4.70 -17.54
N ALA A 54 -2.22 -5.44 -16.61
CA ALA A 54 -3.00 -4.89 -15.52
C ALA A 54 -2.53 -5.51 -14.19
N ALA A 55 -2.45 -4.71 -13.13
CA ALA A 55 -2.31 -5.22 -11.77
C ALA A 55 -3.31 -4.59 -10.79
N PHE A 56 -3.67 -5.39 -9.79
CA PHE A 56 -4.52 -4.99 -8.68
C PHE A 56 -3.65 -5.00 -7.42
N THR A 57 -3.37 -3.84 -6.85
CA THR A 57 -2.41 -3.69 -5.73
C THR A 57 -3.13 -3.43 -4.41
N ALA A 58 -4.40 -3.82 -4.32
CA ALA A 58 -5.22 -3.54 -3.16
C ALA A 58 -4.78 -4.25 -1.88
N ASP A 59 -4.18 -5.43 -2.04
CA ASP A 59 -3.66 -6.22 -0.94
C ASP A 59 -2.29 -5.70 -0.47
N ASP A 60 -1.65 -4.82 -1.25
CA ASP A 60 -0.32 -4.30 -0.97
C ASP A 60 -0.35 -3.00 -0.14
N ILE A 61 -1.54 -2.45 0.13
CA ILE A 61 -1.70 -1.20 0.88
C ILE A 61 -2.11 -1.51 2.31
N VAL A 62 -1.25 -1.13 3.24
CA VAL A 62 -1.54 -1.16 4.67
C VAL A 62 -1.95 0.25 5.11
N LEU A 63 -3.07 0.35 5.83
CA LEU A 63 -3.62 1.64 6.29
C LEU A 63 -3.37 1.84 7.77
N CYS A 64 -2.94 3.04 8.18
CA CYS A 64 -2.72 3.33 9.61
C CYS A 64 -4.06 3.19 10.33
N THR A 65 -4.09 2.38 11.38
CA THR A 65 -5.28 2.11 12.21
C THR A 65 -5.85 3.37 12.85
N LEU A 66 -5.00 4.38 13.05
CA LEU A 66 -5.33 5.65 13.67
C LEU A 66 -5.74 6.73 12.67
N CYS A 67 -4.84 7.11 11.74
CA CYS A 67 -5.07 8.23 10.80
C CYS A 67 -5.65 7.80 9.45
N ARG A 68 -5.72 6.49 9.18
CA ARG A 68 -6.28 5.90 7.96
C ARG A 68 -5.62 6.39 6.66
N GLY A 69 -4.43 6.99 6.76
CA GLY A 69 -3.58 7.30 5.62
C GLY A 69 -2.92 6.04 5.06
N GLU A 70 -2.61 6.07 3.76
CA GLU A 70 -1.70 5.14 3.13
C GLU A 70 -0.34 5.25 3.80
N PHE A 71 0.27 4.11 4.13
CA PHE A 71 1.68 4.09 4.45
C PHE A 71 2.36 2.93 3.76
N GLU A 72 3.60 3.16 3.37
CA GLU A 72 4.48 2.12 2.88
C GLU A 72 5.06 1.40 4.09
N ALA A 73 5.00 0.08 4.09
CA ALA A 73 5.76 -0.71 5.04
C ALA A 73 7.22 -0.71 4.60
N LEU A 74 8.16 -0.58 5.54
CA LEU A 74 9.58 -0.65 5.22
C LEU A 74 9.88 -1.96 4.50
N THR A 75 10.53 -1.87 3.34
CA THR A 75 11.18 -3.02 2.73
C THR A 75 12.39 -3.46 3.57
N ALA A 76 12.90 -4.67 3.34
CA ALA A 76 14.11 -5.13 4.02
C ALA A 76 15.31 -4.20 3.80
N ASP A 77 15.45 -3.63 2.60
CA ASP A 77 16.51 -2.68 2.27
C ASP A 77 16.33 -1.36 3.03
N GLU A 78 15.11 -0.84 3.11
CA GLU A 78 14.81 0.40 3.85
C GLU A 78 14.94 0.22 5.36
N ALA A 79 14.57 -0.93 5.91
CA ALA A 79 14.78 -1.22 7.33
C ALA A 79 16.28 -1.26 7.68
N ALA A 80 17.14 -1.67 6.73
CA ALA A 80 18.59 -1.73 6.91
C ALA A 80 19.32 -0.40 6.62
N ASP A 81 18.66 0.57 5.99
CA ASP A 81 19.24 1.86 5.62
C ASP A 81 18.92 2.93 6.68
N ASN A 82 19.97 3.45 7.33
CA ASN A 82 19.85 4.47 8.37
C ASN A 82 19.26 5.81 7.88
N SER A 83 19.12 6.01 6.57
CA SER A 83 18.48 7.20 6.00
C SER A 83 16.97 7.07 5.85
N THR A 84 16.42 5.85 5.93
CA THR A 84 15.00 5.55 5.73
C THR A 84 14.37 4.79 6.90
N ASN A 85 15.16 4.08 7.71
CA ASN A 85 14.69 3.42 8.92
C ASN A 85 14.22 4.43 9.99
N ILE A 86 13.41 3.95 10.94
CA ILE A 86 12.89 4.79 12.03
C ILE A 86 13.94 4.90 13.15
N ASP A 87 14.53 3.77 13.52
CA ASP A 87 15.67 3.65 14.43
C ASP A 87 16.40 2.31 14.21
N GLU A 88 17.40 2.00 15.03
CA GLU A 88 18.19 0.75 14.93
C GLU A 88 17.37 -0.53 15.14
N HIS A 89 16.12 -0.43 15.58
CA HIS A 89 15.21 -1.56 15.81
C HIS A 89 14.21 -1.76 14.67
N SER A 90 14.30 -0.96 13.61
CA SER A 90 13.42 -1.09 12.47
C SER A 90 13.55 -2.43 11.75
N VAL A 91 12.42 -2.92 11.23
CA VAL A 91 12.32 -4.21 10.55
C VAL A 91 11.48 -4.11 9.28
N GLU A 92 11.66 -5.08 8.38
CA GLU A 92 10.78 -5.25 7.22
C GLU A 92 9.31 -5.39 7.66
N GLY A 93 8.41 -4.71 6.95
CA GLY A 93 6.99 -4.71 7.26
C GLY A 93 6.57 -3.63 8.26
N GLU A 94 7.53 -2.94 8.89
CA GLU A 94 7.22 -1.89 9.85
C GLU A 94 6.55 -0.69 9.16
N PRO A 95 5.42 -0.18 9.70
CA PRO A 95 4.70 0.94 9.10
C PRO A 95 5.51 2.24 9.17
N THR A 96 5.59 3.01 8.08
CA THR A 96 6.24 4.35 8.07
C THR A 96 5.31 5.51 8.44
N CYS A 97 4.13 5.20 8.98
CA CYS A 97 3.05 6.18 9.16
C CYS A 97 3.15 7.00 10.47
N CYS A 98 1.97 7.33 11.00
CA CYS A 98 1.69 7.80 12.34
C CYS A 98 2.49 6.98 13.38
N TYR A 99 3.16 7.66 14.33
CA TYR A 99 3.95 6.98 15.36
C TYR A 99 3.13 5.97 16.19
N THR A 100 1.80 6.11 16.25
CA THR A 100 0.92 5.13 16.88
C THR A 100 0.85 3.80 16.12
N ALA A 101 0.83 3.80 14.78
CA ALA A 101 0.87 2.55 14.02
C ALA A 101 2.22 1.84 14.21
N VAL A 102 3.31 2.63 14.27
CA VAL A 102 4.64 2.12 14.62
C VAL A 102 4.60 1.46 16.00
N ASP A 103 4.08 2.15 17.02
CA ASP A 103 4.00 1.60 18.37
C ASP A 103 3.14 0.32 18.44
N GLU A 104 1.98 0.29 17.77
CA GLU A 104 1.10 -0.89 17.72
C GLU A 104 1.80 -2.08 17.08
N PHE A 105 2.40 -1.88 15.91
CA PHE A 105 3.18 -2.91 15.21
C PHE A 105 4.33 -3.41 16.09
N ARG A 106 5.11 -2.51 16.67
CA ARG A 106 6.24 -2.88 17.53
C ARG A 106 5.78 -3.64 18.77
N ALA A 107 4.66 -3.26 19.38
CA ALA A 107 4.09 -3.96 20.52
C ALA A 107 3.64 -5.39 20.16
N GLU A 108 3.00 -5.58 19.00
CA GLU A 108 2.58 -6.90 18.51
C GLU A 108 3.78 -7.82 18.19
N HIS A 109 4.87 -7.24 17.70
CA HIS A 109 6.07 -7.96 17.28
C HIS A 109 7.18 -8.03 18.35
N GLY A 110 6.96 -7.47 19.54
CA GLY A 110 7.94 -7.48 20.64
C GLY A 110 9.18 -6.62 20.38
N ILE A 111 9.06 -5.60 19.53
CA ILE A 111 10.12 -4.65 19.16
C ILE A 111 10.09 -3.47 20.14
N PRO A 112 11.24 -2.93 20.59
CA PRO A 112 11.27 -1.77 21.47
C PRO A 112 10.57 -0.56 20.85
N ALA A 113 9.67 0.10 21.60
CA ALA A 113 9.02 1.32 21.14
C ALA A 113 10.04 2.39 20.74
N VAL A 114 9.71 3.20 19.74
CA VAL A 114 10.58 4.26 19.22
C VAL A 114 10.98 5.19 20.36
N GLN A 115 12.28 5.38 20.57
CA GLN A 115 12.77 6.33 21.55
C GLN A 115 12.55 7.76 21.05
N ARG A 116 11.38 8.32 21.38
CA ARG A 116 11.09 9.72 21.11
C ARG A 116 11.95 10.55 22.06
N GLY A 117 12.95 11.24 21.53
CA GLY A 117 13.81 12.13 22.30
C GLY A 117 12.96 13.02 23.20
N GLY A 118 13.12 12.87 24.52
CA GLY A 118 12.35 13.61 25.51
C GLY A 118 12.65 15.10 25.40
N ALA A 119 11.76 15.84 24.74
CA ALA A 119 11.62 17.25 25.04
C ALA A 119 10.94 17.34 26.41
N ARG A 120 11.69 17.91 27.37
CA ARG A 120 11.20 18.28 28.70
C ARG A 120 10.03 19.24 28.62
#